data_AF-A0A2V7JPY8-F1
#
_entry.id   AF-A0A2V7JPY8-F1
#
_cell.length_a   1.000
_cell.length_b   1.000
_cell.length_c   1.000
_cell.angle_alpha   90.00
_cell.angle_beta   90.00
_cell.angle_gamma   90.00
#
_symmetry.space_group_name_H-M   'P 1'
#
loop_
_entity.id
_entity.type
_entity.pdbx_description
1 polymer ?
#
loop_
_entity_poly.entity_id
_entity_poly.type
_entity_poly.pdbx_seq_one_letter_code
_entity_poly.pdbx_strand_id
1 'polypeptide(L)'
;MVPGAVKADSAAIIPTLVDPRMDYSRIVLFSNDQPVAPEPLKQMPPPSPARAAVTAWEPGRMTVTLDPPPPAASYVLIAENWYPDWRATVDGRPSLVLRGDYSLITVAVPAAAKVVELSFRSELYERGRVITLVSLGLLLLGLLATVARRAHPLHG
;
A
#
# COMPACT_ATOMS: atom_id res chain seq x y z
N MET A 1 3.87 9.42 -12.84
CA MET A 1 3.74 10.35 -11.70
C MET A 1 2.76 11.41 -12.09
N VAL A 2 1.98 11.93 -11.14
CA VAL A 2 1.04 13.02 -11.40
C VAL A 2 1.31 14.20 -10.46
N PRO A 3 1.30 15.44 -10.96
CA PRO A 3 1.56 16.64 -10.18
C PRO A 3 0.38 17.12 -9.35
N GLY A 4 -0.85 16.72 -9.70
CA GLY A 4 -2.06 17.16 -9.01
C GLY A 4 -2.94 16.01 -8.54
N ALA A 5 -3.90 16.33 -7.69
CA ALA A 5 -4.95 15.40 -7.30
C ALA A 5 -6.26 16.14 -7.07
N VAL A 6 -7.38 15.43 -7.25
CA VAL A 6 -8.72 15.95 -7.04
C VAL A 6 -9.49 14.96 -6.17
N LYS A 7 -10.23 15.47 -5.17
CA LYS A 7 -11.21 14.65 -4.44
C LYS A 7 -12.56 14.71 -5.15
N ALA A 8 -13.20 13.57 -5.29
CA ALA A 8 -14.51 13.43 -5.89
C ALA A 8 -15.37 12.44 -5.10
N ASP A 9 -16.69 12.51 -5.32
CA ASP A 9 -17.58 11.46 -4.86
C ASP A 9 -17.24 10.14 -5.55
N SER A 10 -17.24 9.03 -4.81
CA SER A 10 -16.91 7.70 -5.34
C SER A 10 -17.76 7.30 -6.55
N ALA A 11 -19.03 7.76 -6.61
CA ALA A 11 -19.92 7.51 -7.75
C ALA A 11 -19.49 8.24 -9.03
N ALA A 12 -18.72 9.33 -8.91
CA ALA A 12 -18.24 10.12 -10.03
C ALA A 12 -16.85 9.69 -10.53
N ILE A 13 -16.06 8.98 -9.72
CA ILE A 13 -14.69 8.59 -10.07
C ILE A 13 -14.67 7.65 -11.28
N ILE A 14 -15.38 6.53 -11.24
CA ILE A 14 -15.37 5.57 -12.36
C ILE A 14 -15.85 6.20 -13.68
N PRO A 15 -16.99 6.92 -13.73
CA PRO A 15 -17.40 7.63 -14.94
C PRO A 15 -16.34 8.60 -15.47
N THR A 16 -15.64 9.31 -14.59
CA THR A 16 -14.56 10.23 -14.98
C THR A 16 -13.36 9.47 -15.54
N LEU A 17 -13.00 8.34 -14.93
CA LEU A 17 -11.90 7.50 -15.38
C LEU A 17 -12.17 6.79 -16.71
N VAL A 18 -13.41 6.70 -17.19
CA VAL A 18 -13.70 6.12 -18.52
C VAL A 18 -13.97 7.18 -19.59
N ASP A 19 -13.97 8.48 -19.22
CA ASP A 19 -14.10 9.57 -20.19
C ASP A 19 -12.81 9.66 -21.02
N PRO A 20 -12.88 9.57 -22.36
CA PRO A 20 -11.72 9.71 -23.24
C PRO A 20 -10.97 11.05 -23.12
N ARG A 21 -11.59 12.07 -22.52
CA ARG A 21 -10.96 13.37 -22.25
C ARG A 21 -10.06 13.36 -21.02
N MET A 22 -10.10 12.31 -20.20
CA MET A 22 -9.33 12.20 -18.97
C MET A 22 -7.85 11.98 -19.27
N ASP A 23 -6.99 12.85 -18.73
CA ASP A 23 -5.53 12.71 -18.81
C ASP A 23 -4.96 12.18 -17.50
N TYR A 24 -4.77 10.85 -17.44
CA TYR A 24 -4.23 10.14 -16.27
C TYR A 24 -2.78 10.51 -15.94
N SER A 25 -2.08 11.26 -16.82
CA SER A 25 -0.70 11.67 -16.58
C SER A 25 -0.57 12.93 -15.73
N ARG A 26 -1.68 13.63 -15.45
CA ARG A 26 -1.67 14.96 -14.81
C ARG A 26 -2.32 15.02 -13.45
N ILE A 27 -3.34 14.21 -13.22
CA ILE A 27 -4.08 14.20 -11.97
C ILE A 27 -4.44 12.78 -11.57
N VAL A 28 -4.54 12.56 -10.26
CA VAL A 28 -5.17 11.37 -9.67
C VAL A 28 -6.47 11.76 -8.98
N LEU A 29 -7.46 10.89 -9.08
CA LEU A 29 -8.74 11.05 -8.40
C LEU A 29 -8.73 10.29 -7.08
N PHE A 30 -9.12 10.96 -6.00
CA PHE A 30 -9.32 10.36 -4.69
C PHE A 30 -10.78 10.41 -4.29
N SER A 31 -11.26 9.34 -3.67
CA SER A 31 -12.53 9.36 -2.95
C SER A 31 -12.45 10.30 -1.74
N ASN A 32 -13.60 10.83 -1.32
CA ASN A 32 -13.69 11.73 -0.17
C ASN A 32 -13.18 11.11 1.16
N ASP A 33 -13.23 9.79 1.28
CA ASP A 33 -12.73 9.02 2.43
C ASP A 33 -11.19 8.96 2.55
N GLN A 34 -10.46 9.29 1.49
CA GLN A 34 -9.00 9.23 1.51
C GLN A 34 -8.42 10.30 2.45
N PRO A 35 -7.46 9.94 3.33
CA PRO A 35 -6.87 10.82 4.34
C PRO A 35 -5.81 11.76 3.72
N VAL A 36 -6.17 12.44 2.65
CA VAL A 36 -5.34 13.41 1.93
C VAL A 36 -6.16 14.66 1.65
N ALA A 37 -5.49 15.82 1.70
CA ALA A 37 -6.04 17.11 1.33
C ALA A 37 -5.18 17.71 0.19
N PRO A 38 -5.49 17.39 -1.08
CA PRO A 38 -4.79 17.95 -2.22
C PRO A 38 -4.92 19.47 -2.27
N GLU A 39 -3.91 20.16 -2.81
CA GLU A 39 -4.03 21.59 -3.09
C GLU A 39 -5.12 21.84 -4.15
N PRO A 40 -6.01 22.84 -3.96
CA PRO A 40 -7.03 23.17 -4.94
C PRO A 40 -6.43 23.51 -6.30
N LEU A 41 -6.84 22.78 -7.33
CA LEU A 41 -6.41 23.05 -8.70
C LEU A 41 -7.19 24.25 -9.27
N LYS A 42 -6.46 25.32 -9.61
CA LYS A 42 -7.02 26.48 -10.35
C LYS A 42 -7.11 26.22 -11.85
N GLN A 43 -6.21 25.38 -12.35
CA GLN A 43 -6.11 24.96 -13.74
C GLN A 43 -5.46 23.58 -13.80
N MET A 44 -5.57 22.92 -14.95
CA MET A 44 -4.89 21.65 -15.17
C MET A 44 -3.36 21.85 -15.08
N PRO A 45 -2.64 21.09 -14.24
CA PRO A 45 -1.19 21.20 -14.17
C PRO A 45 -0.53 20.74 -15.49
N PRO A 46 0.67 21.24 -15.81
CA PRO A 46 1.47 20.68 -16.89
C PRO A 46 1.84 19.21 -16.56
N PRO A 47 2.19 18.38 -17.55
CA PRO A 47 2.69 17.03 -17.28
C PRO A 47 3.90 17.07 -16.34
N SER A 48 4.01 16.10 -15.44
CA SER A 48 5.17 16.02 -14.56
C SER A 48 6.43 15.75 -15.39
N PRO A 49 7.53 16.51 -15.19
CA PRO A 49 8.82 16.17 -15.79
C PRO A 49 9.44 14.92 -15.15
N ALA A 50 8.98 14.55 -13.95
CA ALA A 50 9.49 13.42 -13.20
C ALA A 50 8.92 12.08 -13.68
N ARG A 51 9.76 11.05 -13.69
CA ARG A 51 9.39 9.70 -14.09
C ARG A 51 9.58 8.75 -12.92
N ALA A 52 8.65 7.81 -12.80
CA ALA A 52 8.73 6.73 -11.83
C ALA A 52 8.98 5.43 -12.59
N ALA A 53 9.93 4.62 -12.11
CA ALA A 53 10.22 3.30 -12.66
C ALA A 53 10.31 2.29 -11.51
N VAL A 54 9.62 1.16 -11.65
CA VAL A 54 9.81 0.02 -10.74
C VAL A 54 11.18 -0.59 -11.03
N THR A 55 12.06 -0.59 -10.04
CA THR A 55 13.45 -1.09 -10.17
C THR A 55 13.69 -2.38 -9.42
N ALA A 56 12.85 -2.69 -8.43
CA ALA A 56 12.82 -3.99 -7.77
C ALA A 56 11.37 -4.39 -7.50
N TRP A 57 11.07 -5.67 -7.71
CA TRP A 57 9.76 -6.23 -7.48
C TRP A 57 9.90 -7.62 -6.85
N GLU A 58 9.28 -7.79 -5.70
CA GLU A 58 9.17 -9.04 -4.97
C GLU A 58 7.73 -9.20 -4.45
N PRO A 59 7.27 -10.41 -4.13
CA PRO A 59 5.98 -10.60 -3.50
C PRO A 59 5.82 -9.72 -2.25
N GLY A 60 4.88 -8.78 -2.30
CA GLY A 60 4.60 -7.85 -1.21
C GLY A 60 5.69 -6.79 -0.97
N ARG A 61 6.64 -6.56 -1.90
CA ARG A 61 7.61 -5.47 -1.82
C ARG A 61 7.92 -4.90 -3.20
N MET A 62 7.98 -3.57 -3.29
CA MET A 62 8.33 -2.87 -4.52
C MET A 62 9.26 -1.70 -4.23
N THR A 63 10.22 -1.47 -5.09
CA THR A 63 11.04 -0.25 -5.08
C THR A 63 10.81 0.50 -6.38
N VAL A 64 10.48 1.78 -6.25
CA VAL A 64 10.23 2.70 -7.35
C VAL A 64 11.23 3.84 -7.27
N THR A 65 12.03 4.02 -8.32
CA THR A 65 12.97 5.15 -8.43
C THR A 65 12.34 6.29 -9.21
N LEU A 66 12.65 7.52 -8.80
CA LEU A 66 12.14 8.76 -9.39
C LEU A 66 13.29 9.52 -10.06
N ASP A 67 13.30 9.55 -11.40
CA ASP A 67 14.35 10.20 -12.18
C ASP A 67 13.81 10.81 -13.51
N PRO A 68 13.88 12.14 -13.70
CA PRO A 68 14.33 13.12 -12.72
C PRO A 68 13.38 13.19 -11.51
N PRO A 69 13.86 13.64 -10.33
CA PRO A 69 13.01 13.84 -9.16
C PRO A 69 11.88 14.85 -9.41
N PRO A 70 10.73 14.76 -8.70
CA PRO A 70 9.64 15.71 -8.85
C PRO A 70 10.05 17.10 -8.35
N PRO A 71 9.73 18.18 -9.09
CA PRO A 71 10.10 19.54 -8.70
C PRO A 71 9.25 20.08 -7.54
N ALA A 72 8.09 19.48 -7.28
CA ALA A 72 7.14 19.85 -6.24
C ALA A 72 6.56 18.59 -5.58
N ALA A 73 5.74 18.77 -4.53
CA ALA A 73 4.94 17.67 -4.01
C ALA A 73 4.10 17.05 -5.15
N SER A 74 4.01 15.73 -5.19
CA SER A 74 3.40 15.00 -6.31
C SER A 74 2.92 13.63 -5.82
N TYR A 75 2.36 12.83 -6.73
CA TYR A 75 1.90 11.49 -6.44
C TYR A 75 2.53 10.47 -7.40
N VAL A 76 2.94 9.33 -6.85
CA VAL A 76 3.36 8.15 -7.60
C VAL A 76 2.17 7.21 -7.66
N LEU A 77 1.63 7.01 -8.86
CA LEU A 77 0.58 6.02 -9.13
C LEU A 77 1.24 4.75 -9.61
N ILE A 78 0.86 3.64 -8.99
CA ILE A 78 1.33 2.30 -9.29
C ILE A 78 0.11 1.53 -9.77
N ALA A 79 0.22 0.90 -10.95
CA ALA A 79 -0.85 0.12 -11.58
C ALA A 79 -1.06 -1.24 -10.87
N GLU A 80 -1.21 -1.20 -9.56
CA GLU A 80 -1.38 -2.31 -8.64
C GLU A 80 -2.57 -2.02 -7.73
N ASN A 81 -3.31 -3.06 -7.36
CA ASN A 81 -4.51 -2.90 -6.55
C ASN A 81 -4.16 -2.50 -5.12
N TRP A 82 -4.79 -1.43 -4.65
CA TRP A 82 -4.68 -0.93 -3.29
C TRP A 82 -5.35 -1.88 -2.29
N TYR A 83 -4.71 -2.02 -1.13
CA TYR A 83 -5.23 -2.73 0.04
C TYR A 83 -4.76 -2.04 1.33
N PRO A 84 -5.55 -2.04 2.43
CA PRO A 84 -5.21 -1.30 3.65
C PRO A 84 -3.85 -1.64 4.28
N ASP A 85 -3.35 -2.87 4.10
CA ASP A 85 -2.12 -3.38 4.73
C ASP A 85 -0.84 -3.00 3.98
N TRP A 86 -0.94 -2.24 2.89
CA TRP A 86 0.22 -1.65 2.22
C TRP A 86 0.81 -0.49 3.03
N ARG A 87 2.14 -0.46 3.11
CA ARG A 87 2.91 0.61 3.73
C ARG A 87 3.93 1.13 2.73
N ALA A 88 4.20 2.43 2.76
CA ALA A 88 5.23 3.04 1.92
C ALA A 88 6.20 3.88 2.74
N THR A 89 7.45 3.92 2.27
CA THR A 89 8.43 4.92 2.65
C THR A 89 8.83 5.72 1.41
N VAL A 90 9.15 7.00 1.61
CA VAL A 90 9.73 7.87 0.60
C VAL A 90 11.05 8.36 1.15
N ASP A 91 12.15 8.01 0.48
CA ASP A 91 13.52 8.23 0.95
C ASP A 91 13.72 7.80 2.42
N GLY A 92 13.19 6.62 2.77
CA GLY A 92 13.28 6.02 4.11
C GLY A 92 12.32 6.57 5.16
N ARG A 93 11.51 7.60 4.84
CA ARG A 93 10.52 8.16 5.78
C ARG A 93 9.12 7.63 5.48
N PRO A 94 8.29 7.30 6.49
CA PRO A 94 6.92 6.85 6.27
C PRO A 94 6.11 7.82 5.41
N SER A 95 5.35 7.28 4.46
CA SER A 95 4.40 8.06 3.64
C SER A 95 3.05 7.37 3.55
N LEU A 96 2.03 8.14 3.17
CA LEU A 96 0.67 7.67 3.00
C LEU A 96 0.56 6.78 1.76
N VAL A 97 -0.09 5.63 1.94
CA VAL A 97 -0.56 4.77 0.85
C VAL A 97 -2.06 5.00 0.66
N LEU A 98 -2.40 5.65 -0.44
CA LEU A 98 -3.73 6.09 -0.78
C LEU A 98 -4.32 5.20 -1.89
N ARG A 99 -5.65 5.11 -1.92
CA ARG A 99 -6.41 4.52 -3.02
C ARG A 99 -6.73 5.61 -4.04
N GLY A 100 -5.90 5.74 -5.06
CA GLY A 100 -6.11 6.64 -6.19
C GLY A 100 -6.78 5.94 -7.36
N ASP A 101 -7.42 6.69 -8.23
CA ASP A 101 -8.08 6.20 -9.44
C ASP A 101 -8.89 4.92 -9.19
N TYR A 102 -9.73 5.00 -8.15
CA TYR A 102 -10.61 3.95 -7.65
C TYR A 102 -9.95 2.71 -7.03
N SER A 103 -8.91 2.15 -7.63
CA SER A 103 -8.30 0.89 -7.17
C SER A 103 -6.78 0.92 -7.09
N LEU A 104 -6.10 1.96 -7.55
CA LEU A 104 -4.64 1.97 -7.69
C LEU A 104 -3.94 2.42 -6.41
N ILE A 105 -2.80 1.80 -6.14
CA ILE A 105 -1.88 2.29 -5.12
C ILE A 105 -1.35 3.65 -5.54
N THR A 106 -1.51 4.63 -4.67
CA THR A 106 -0.98 5.97 -4.85
C THR A 106 -0.18 6.40 -3.63
N VAL A 107 1.06 6.82 -3.83
CA VAL A 107 1.93 7.31 -2.74
C VAL A 107 2.18 8.80 -2.92
N ALA A 108 1.93 9.58 -1.86
CA ALA A 108 2.31 10.99 -1.83
C ALA A 108 3.84 11.12 -1.68
N VAL A 109 4.46 11.95 -2.52
CA VAL A 109 5.92 12.18 -2.48
C VAL A 109 6.22 13.68 -2.38
N PRO A 110 7.18 14.09 -1.54
CA PRO A 110 7.64 15.47 -1.50
C PRO A 110 8.46 15.81 -2.75
N ALA A 111 8.75 17.10 -2.92
CA ALA A 111 9.72 17.57 -3.92
C ALA A 111 11.09 16.90 -3.71
N ALA A 112 11.82 16.70 -4.80
CA ALA A 112 13.14 16.08 -4.84
C ALA A 112 13.22 14.63 -4.34
N ALA A 113 12.07 13.97 -4.10
CA ALA A 113 12.02 12.56 -3.72
C ALA A 113 12.69 11.67 -4.78
N LYS A 114 13.43 10.65 -4.34
CA LYS A 114 14.20 9.78 -5.26
C LYS A 114 13.73 8.34 -5.25
N VAL A 115 13.30 7.83 -4.11
CA VAL A 115 12.93 6.43 -3.95
C VAL A 115 11.63 6.33 -3.17
N VAL A 116 10.71 5.53 -3.68
CA VAL A 116 9.53 5.05 -2.96
C VAL A 116 9.68 3.55 -2.77
N GLU A 117 9.59 3.09 -1.53
CA GLU A 117 9.59 1.66 -1.22
C GLU A 117 8.23 1.29 -0.65
N LEU A 118 7.64 0.21 -1.16
CA LEU A 118 6.38 -0.33 -0.68
C LEU A 118 6.60 -1.69 -0.06
N SER A 119 5.86 -1.96 1.00
CA SER A 119 5.78 -3.30 1.58
C SER A 119 4.37 -3.61 2.06
N PHE A 120 3.92 -4.83 1.80
CA PHE A 120 2.67 -5.37 2.28
C PHE A 120 2.90 -6.11 3.59
N ARG A 121 2.16 -5.74 4.65
CA ARG A 121 2.26 -6.41 5.95
C ARG A 121 0.87 -6.60 6.54
N SER A 122 0.32 -7.80 6.40
CA SER A 122 -1.01 -8.10 6.94
C SER A 122 -0.99 -8.37 8.44
N GLU A 123 -1.65 -7.50 9.20
CA GLU A 123 -1.80 -7.69 10.65
C GLU A 123 -2.65 -8.91 10.99
N LEU A 124 -3.65 -9.23 10.16
CA LEU A 124 -4.50 -10.41 10.34
C LEU A 124 -3.71 -11.70 10.16
N TYR A 125 -2.86 -11.76 9.14
CA TYR A 125 -1.98 -12.91 8.93
C TYR A 125 -1.04 -13.12 10.11
N GLU A 126 -0.42 -12.04 10.61
CA GLU A 126 0.47 -12.11 11.76
C GLU A 126 -0.23 -12.60 13.03
N ARG A 127 -1.44 -12.08 13.32
CA ARG A 127 -2.25 -12.53 14.45
C ARG A 127 -2.68 -13.99 14.29
N GLY A 128 -3.14 -14.38 13.11
CA GLY A 128 -3.53 -15.76 12.80
C GLY A 128 -2.37 -16.73 12.98
N ARG A 129 -1.17 -16.39 12.50
CA ARG A 129 0.05 -17.17 12.68
C ARG A 129 0.37 -17.39 14.15
N VAL A 130 0.30 -16.36 14.98
CA VAL A 130 0.52 -16.48 16.43
C VAL A 130 -0.51 -17.41 17.06
N ILE A 131 -1.80 -17.24 16.75
CA ILE A 131 -2.87 -18.10 17.29
C ILE A 131 -2.61 -19.57 16.90
N THR A 132 -2.32 -19.84 15.62
CA THR A 132 -2.04 -21.19 15.13
C THR A 132 -0.85 -21.83 15.85
N LEU A 133 0.26 -21.10 16.03
CA LEU A 133 1.43 -21.60 16.73
C LEU A 133 1.14 -21.91 18.20
N VAL A 134 0.37 -21.06 18.88
CA VAL A 134 -0.05 -21.28 20.27
C VAL A 134 -0.95 -22.51 20.36
N SER A 135 -1.95 -22.65 19.48
CA SER A 135 -2.83 -23.82 19.45
C SER A 135 -2.05 -25.11 19.20
N LEU A 136 -1.11 -25.11 18.27
CA LEU A 136 -0.26 -26.26 17.98
C LEU A 136 0.62 -26.62 19.18
N GLY A 137 1.20 -25.61 19.85
CA GLY A 137 1.97 -25.81 21.08
C GLY A 137 1.14 -26.46 22.19
N LEU A 138 -0.08 -25.99 22.42
CA LEU A 138 -0.99 -26.56 23.42
C LEU A 138 -1.38 -28.01 23.09
N LEU A 139 -1.65 -28.31 21.81
CA LEU A 139 -1.96 -29.67 21.36
C LEU A 139 -0.76 -30.62 21.57
N LEU A 140 0.45 -30.18 21.24
CA LEU A 140 1.67 -30.95 21.47
C LEU A 140 1.90 -31.22 22.96
N LEU A 141 1.73 -30.21 23.82
CA LEU A 141 1.83 -30.37 25.27
C LEU A 141 0.80 -31.36 25.81
N GLY A 142 -0.44 -31.28 25.33
CA GLY A 142 -1.50 -32.24 25.68
C GLY A 142 -1.14 -33.67 25.27
N LEU A 143 -0.65 -33.85 24.04
CA LEU A 143 -0.22 -35.16 23.55
C LEU A 143 0.92 -35.74 24.39
N LEU A 144 1.96 -34.94 24.65
CA LEU A 144 3.10 -35.35 25.48
C LEU A 144 2.66 -35.73 26.90
N ALA A 145 1.75 -34.97 27.51
CA ALA A 145 1.19 -35.29 28.81
C ALA A 145 0.41 -36.62 28.81
N THR A 146 -0.36 -36.91 27.75
CA THR A 146 -1.07 -38.20 27.64
C THR A 146 -0.13 -39.38 27.47
N VAL A 147 0.94 -39.23 26.68
CA VAL A 147 1.96 -40.28 26.50
C VAL A 147 2.73 -40.52 27.80
N ALA A 148 3.14 -39.46 28.49
CA ALA A 148 3.85 -39.57 29.77
C ALA A 148 2.99 -40.27 30.85
N ARG A 149 1.68 -39.97 30.90
CA ARG A 149 0.75 -40.67 31.79
C ARG A 149 0.60 -42.15 31.46
N ARG A 150 0.61 -42.53 30.18
CA ARG A 150 0.55 -43.94 29.76
C ARG A 150 1.85 -44.71 30.03
N ALA A 151 3.00 -44.03 29.97
CA ALA A 151 4.31 -44.62 30.23
C ALA A 151 4.60 -44.84 31.74
N HIS A 152 3.81 -44.23 32.63
CA HIS A 152 3.80 -44.50 34.06
C HIS A 152 2.56 -45.35 34.46
N PRO A 153 2.50 -46.65 34.13
CA PRO A 153 1.52 -47.53 34.77
C PRO A 153 1.91 -47.67 36.24
N LEU A 154 0.96 -47.33 37.13
CA LEU A 154 1.08 -47.52 38.57
C LEU A 154 1.41 -48.99 38.83
N HIS A 155 2.59 -49.26 39.38
CA HIS A 155 2.87 -50.53 40.06
C HIS A 155 2.04 -50.51 41.34
N GLY A 156 0.88 -51.18 41.31
CA GLY A 156 -0.01 -51.41 42.45
C GLY A 156 -0.51 -52.83 42.41
#